data_AF-A0A963F6P9-F1
#
_entry.id   AF-A0A963F6P9-F1
#
_cell.length_a   1.000
_cell.length_b   1.000
_cell.length_c   1.000
_cell.angle_alpha   90.00
_cell.angle_beta   90.00
_cell.angle_gamma   90.00
#
_symmetry.space_group_name_H-M   'P 1'
#
loop_
_entity.id
_entity.type
_entity.pdbx_description
1 polymer ?
#
loop_
_entity_poly.entity_id
_entity_poly.type
_entity_poly.pdbx_seq_one_letter_code
_entity_poly.pdbx_strand_id
1 'polypeptide(L)'
;MSTLAIDVNPLAEAIQCTEDELIVSLVDGRKISAPLAWFPCLANASMEERNNWELLGDGQGIHWPDIDEDLSVSGLLKGTQLDG
;
A
#
# COMPACT_ATOMS: atom_id res chain seq x y z
N MET A 1 -12.90 17.10 -26.21
CA MET A 1 -11.51 16.61 -26.05
C MET A 1 -11.60 15.30 -25.29
N SER A 2 -11.21 14.17 -25.89
CA SER A 2 -11.08 12.90 -25.17
C SER A 2 -9.67 12.81 -24.63
N THR A 3 -9.52 12.88 -23.32
CA THR A 3 -8.30 12.44 -22.66
C THR A 3 -8.30 10.91 -22.71
N LEU A 4 -7.31 10.30 -23.37
CA LEU A 4 -7.06 8.87 -23.22
C LEU A 4 -6.66 8.66 -21.76
N ALA A 5 -7.53 8.03 -20.97
CA ALA A 5 -7.12 7.46 -19.69
C ALA A 5 -6.17 6.32 -20.04
N ILE A 6 -4.87 6.59 -19.96
CA ILE A 6 -3.88 5.53 -19.94
C ILE A 6 -4.18 4.75 -18.66
N ASP A 7 -4.52 3.47 -18.81
CA ASP A 7 -4.74 2.57 -17.69
C ASP A 7 -3.37 2.25 -17.06
N VAL A 8 -2.86 3.21 -16.30
CA VAL A 8 -1.63 3.03 -15.52
C VAL A 8 -2.01 2.20 -14.31
N ASN A 9 -1.85 0.88 -14.44
CA ASN A 9 -1.94 -0.02 -13.30
C ASN A 9 -0.84 0.36 -12.30
N PRO A 10 -1.20 0.89 -11.12
CA PRO A 10 -0.23 1.32 -10.14
C PRO A 10 0.29 0.07 -9.42
N LEU A 11 1.55 -0.28 -9.69
CA LEU A 11 2.20 -1.44 -9.09
C LEU A 11 3.17 -0.97 -8.01
N ALA A 12 3.06 -1.51 -6.81
CA ALA A 12 4.00 -1.29 -5.72
C ALA A 12 5.35 -1.95 -6.03
N GLU A 13 6.41 -1.22 -5.74
CA GLU A 13 7.80 -1.66 -5.82
C GLU A 13 8.41 -1.78 -4.42
N ALA A 14 8.14 -0.82 -3.55
CA ALA A 14 8.70 -0.79 -2.20
C ALA A 14 7.75 -0.14 -1.20
N ILE A 15 7.77 -0.65 0.03
CA ILE A 15 6.93 -0.18 1.12
C ILE A 15 7.81 0.26 2.28
N GLN A 16 7.50 1.43 2.83
CA GLN A 16 8.12 1.99 4.01
C GLN A 16 7.05 2.42 5.00
N CYS A 17 7.11 1.87 6.21
CA CYS A 17 6.29 2.29 7.33
C CYS A 17 7.13 3.14 8.28
N THR A 18 6.65 4.34 8.58
CA THR A 18 7.20 5.21 9.64
C THR A 18 6.34 5.08 10.90
N GLU A 19 6.55 5.94 11.89
CA GLU A 19 5.66 6.01 13.05
C GLU A 19 4.25 6.51 12.64
N ASP A 20 4.18 7.44 11.69
CA ASP A 20 2.94 8.16 11.36
C ASP A 20 2.39 7.87 9.95
N GLU A 21 3.21 7.38 9.03
CA GLU A 21 2.85 7.21 7.62
C GLU A 21 3.21 5.84 7.06
N LEU A 22 2.32 5.30 6.21
CA LEU A 22 2.59 4.26 5.24
C LEU A 22 2.95 4.91 3.91
N ILE A 23 4.10 4.56 3.36
CA ILE A 23 4.62 5.09 2.09
C ILE A 23 4.81 3.93 1.12
N VAL A 24 4.15 4.01 -0.04
CA VAL A 24 4.25 3.03 -1.13
C VAL A 24 4.92 3.70 -2.33
N SER A 25 6.07 3.17 -2.74
CA SER A 25 6.75 3.56 -3.98
C SER A 25 6.22 2.68 -5.11
N LEU A 26 5.84 3.31 -6.22
CA LEU A 26 5.32 2.63 -7.40
C LEU A 26 6.41 2.47 -8.46
N VAL A 27 6.31 1.40 -9.27
CA VAL A 27 7.22 1.10 -10.39
C VAL A 27 7.30 2.24 -11.41
N ASP A 28 6.25 3.06 -11.54
CA ASP A 28 6.23 4.22 -12.43
C ASP A 28 6.90 5.48 -11.86
N GLY A 29 7.55 5.36 -10.70
CA GLY A 29 8.30 6.42 -10.03
C GLY A 29 7.46 7.33 -9.15
N ARG A 30 6.14 7.13 -9.06
CA ARG A 30 5.28 7.85 -8.11
C ARG A 30 5.45 7.29 -6.69
N LYS A 31 5.09 8.12 -5.70
CA LYS A 31 4.95 7.70 -4.30
C LYS A 31 3.56 8.07 -3.79
N ILE A 32 2.96 7.18 -3.02
CA ILE A 32 1.72 7.40 -2.30
C ILE A 32 2.05 7.36 -0.82
N SER A 33 1.60 8.36 -0.05
CA SER A 33 1.63 8.30 1.41
C SER A 33 0.23 8.45 1.97
N ALA A 34 -0.02 7.72 3.07
CA ALA A 34 -1.23 7.83 3.87
C ALA A 34 -0.87 7.71 5.34
N PRO A 35 -1.63 8.35 6.25
CA PRO A 35 -1.43 8.18 7.68
C PRO A 35 -1.53 6.70 8.07
N LEU A 36 -0.55 6.19 8.80
CA LEU A 36 -0.53 4.81 9.28
C LEU A 36 -1.74 4.51 10.17
N ALA A 37 -2.24 5.52 10.88
CA ALA A 37 -3.44 5.45 11.71
C ALA A 37 -4.71 5.05 10.94
N TRP A 38 -4.72 5.11 9.61
CA TRP A 38 -5.83 4.60 8.78
C TRP A 38 -5.85 3.06 8.68
N PHE A 39 -4.77 2.39 9.07
CA PHE A 39 -4.61 0.94 8.99
C PHE A 39 -4.41 0.39 10.41
N PRO A 40 -5.48 0.05 11.15
CA PRO A 40 -5.38 -0.31 12.56
C PRO A 40 -4.42 -1.48 12.85
N CYS A 41 -4.36 -2.50 11.97
CA CYS A 41 -3.44 -3.62 12.13
C CYS A 41 -1.98 -3.15 12.03
N LEU A 42 -1.64 -2.37 10.99
CA LEU A 42 -0.31 -1.80 10.83
C LEU A 42 0.05 -0.79 11.92
N ALA A 43 -0.91 0.04 12.35
CA ALA A 43 -0.70 1.02 13.41
C ALA A 43 -0.36 0.38 14.76
N ASN A 44 -0.86 -0.83 15.03
CA ASN A 44 -0.56 -1.60 16.24
C ASN A 44 0.62 -2.56 16.09
N ALA A 45 1.05 -2.85 14.87
CA ALA A 45 2.19 -3.71 14.59
C ALA A 45 3.52 -3.08 15.05
N SER A 46 4.46 -3.91 15.43
CA SER A 46 5.85 -3.54 15.71
C SER A 46 6.58 -3.14 14.42
N MET A 47 7.73 -2.47 14.57
CA MET A 47 8.55 -2.09 13.41
C MET A 47 9.05 -3.32 12.62
N GLU A 48 9.32 -4.44 13.30
CA GLU A 48 9.76 -5.67 12.65
C GLU A 48 8.65 -6.24 11.77
N GLU A 49 7.44 -6.37 12.31
CA GLU A 49 6.26 -6.85 11.58
C GLU A 49 5.92 -5.92 10.40
N ARG A 50 5.98 -4.59 10.58
CA ARG A 50 5.75 -3.63 9.49
C ARG A 50 6.76 -3.71 8.35
N ASN A 51 7.99 -4.12 8.65
CA ASN A 51 9.05 -4.26 7.65
C ASN A 51 9.03 -5.64 6.98
N ASN A 52 8.30 -6.60 7.53
CA ASN A 52 8.09 -7.91 6.93
C ASN A 52 6.84 -7.87 6.04
N TRP A 53 7.01 -7.47 4.79
CA TRP A 53 5.94 -7.41 3.80
C TRP A 53 6.32 -8.18 2.53
N GLU A 54 5.31 -8.63 1.82
CA GLU A 54 5.41 -9.32 0.55
C GLU A 54 4.51 -8.64 -0.49
N LEU A 55 4.96 -8.60 -1.74
CA LEU A 55 4.11 -8.13 -2.84
C LEU A 55 3.18 -9.26 -3.27
N LEU A 56 1.89 -8.95 -3.39
CA LEU A 56 0.90 -9.85 -3.95
C LEU A 56 0.72 -9.59 -5.45
N GLY A 57 0.73 -10.67 -6.23
CA GLY A 57 0.77 -10.61 -7.69
C GLY A 57 1.99 -9.83 -8.18
N ASP A 58 1.86 -9.11 -9.29
CA ASP A 58 2.92 -8.24 -9.83
C ASP A 58 3.04 -6.89 -9.08
N GLY A 59 2.76 -6.85 -7.77
CA GLY A 59 2.73 -5.62 -6.98
C GLY A 59 1.37 -4.90 -6.97
N GLN A 60 0.28 -5.61 -7.26
CA GLN A 60 -1.08 -5.06 -7.20
C GLN A 60 -1.60 -4.95 -5.75
N GLY A 61 -1.05 -5.77 -4.86
CA GLY A 61 -1.32 -5.75 -3.43
C GLY A 61 -0.05 -5.93 -2.62
N ILE A 62 -0.18 -5.72 -1.32
CA ILE A 62 0.88 -5.84 -0.31
C ILE A 62 0.30 -6.70 0.81
N HIS A 63 1.05 -7.71 1.24
CA HIS A 63 0.69 -8.59 2.34
C HIS A 63 1.70 -8.44 3.48
N TRP A 64 1.22 -8.37 4.71
CA TRP A 64 2.05 -8.44 5.92
C TRP A 64 1.75 -9.77 6.65
N PRO A 65 2.57 -10.81 6.47
CA PRO A 65 2.28 -12.15 6.98
C PRO A 65 2.23 -12.26 8.51
N ASP A 66 3.00 -11.43 9.23
CA ASP A 66 3.04 -11.52 10.70
C ASP A 66 1.76 -11.03 11.37
N ILE A 67 1.01 -10.15 10.70
CA ILE A 67 -0.23 -9.55 11.20
C ILE A 67 -1.47 -9.89 10.35
N ASP A 68 -1.30 -10.75 9.34
CA ASP A 68 -2.34 -11.19 8.40
C ASP A 68 -3.11 -10.02 7.76
N GLU A 69 -2.38 -8.97 7.35
CA GLU A 69 -2.97 -7.76 6.76
C GLU A 69 -2.68 -7.68 5.25
N ASP A 70 -3.71 -7.36 4.46
CA ASP A 70 -3.61 -7.16 3.03
C ASP A 70 -4.02 -5.73 2.62
N LEU A 71 -3.24 -5.12 1.73
CA LEU A 71 -3.56 -3.81 1.17
C LEU A 71 -3.51 -3.81 -0.36
N SER A 72 -4.58 -3.34 -0.99
CA SER A 72 -4.60 -3.09 -2.44
C SER A 72 -4.00 -1.73 -2.79
N VAL A 73 -3.06 -1.68 -3.74
CA VAL A 73 -2.48 -0.43 -4.24
C VAL A 73 -3.54 0.44 -4.93
N SER A 74 -4.47 -0.19 -5.66
CA SER A 74 -5.61 0.51 -6.26
C SER A 74 -6.60 1.04 -5.22
N GLY A 75 -6.81 0.30 -4.12
CA GLY A 75 -7.63 0.76 -2.99
C GLY A 75 -7.03 1.98 -2.30
N LEU A 76 -5.73 1.93 -2.04
CA LEU A 76 -4.96 3.03 -1.45
C LEU A 76 -5.08 4.32 -2.29
N LEU A 77 -4.96 4.24 -3.62
CA LEU A 77 -5.12 5.40 -4.50
C LEU A 77 -6.52 6.00 -4.53
N LYS A 78 -7.55 5.17 -4.32
CA LYS A 78 -8.94 5.62 -4.26
C LYS A 78 -9.30 6.18 -2.89
N GLY A 79 -8.41 6.05 -1.89
CA GLY A 79 -8.72 6.40 -0.49
C GLY A 79 -9.83 5.52 0.08
N THR A 80 -10.02 4.31 -0.44
CA THR A 80 -11.01 3.35 0.05
C THR A 80 -10.28 2.26 0.81
N GLN A 81 -10.51 2.19 2.11
CA GLN A 81 -10.16 1.00 2.89
C GLN A 81 -11.06 -0.14 2.40
N LEU A 82 -10.51 -1.34 2.20
CA LEU A 82 -11.35 -2.50 1.97
C LEU A 82 -12.07 -2.77 3.30
N ASP A 83 -13.33 -2.35 3.40
CA ASP A 83 -14.25 -2.90 4.40
C ASP A 83 -14.45 -4.39 4.05
N GLY A 84 -13.79 -5.27 4.78
CA GLY A 84 -13.88 -6.73 4.66
C GLY A 84 -13.75 -7.39 6.00
#